data_AF-A0A0T1Q244-F1
#
_entry.id   AF-A0A0T1Q244-F1
#
_cell.length_a   1.000
_cell.length_b   1.000
_cell.length_c   1.000
_cell.angle_alpha   90.00
_cell.angle_beta   90.00
_cell.angle_gamma   90.00
#
_symmetry.space_group_name_H-M   'P 1'
#
loop_
_entity.id
_entity.type
_entity.pdbx_description
1 polymer ?
#
loop_
_entity_poly.entity_id
_entity_poly.type
_entity_poly.pdbx_seq_one_letter_code
_entity_poly.pdbx_strand_id
1 'polypeptide(L)'
;MALSLTACGRLTVMPPPEGEPVLLKTSDLVTTWTDADDGTLTLKKDGTFVADKVCVAVGWYDSLAWSGTGTWSRGSNKEQSFVGVTFDVDHPETRGRTPDPYSALKKGETLKLWAAIGDPDNDYPNCVLTSQAK
;
A
#
# COMPACT_ATOMS: atom_id res chain seq x y z
N MET A 1 -13.09 -14.72 44.99
CA MET A 1 -11.82 -14.52 44.25
C MET A 1 -11.61 -15.77 43.40
N ALA A 2 -11.32 -15.76 42.12
CA ALA A 2 -11.01 -14.72 41.15
C ALA A 2 -11.47 -15.20 39.76
N LEU A 3 -11.58 -14.24 38.85
CA LEU A 3 -12.16 -14.35 37.51
C LEU A 3 -11.50 -15.42 36.65
N SER A 4 -12.32 -16.27 36.02
CA SER A 4 -11.91 -17.04 34.85
C SER A 4 -11.61 -16.07 33.72
N LEU A 5 -10.40 -16.18 33.16
CA LEU A 5 -9.97 -15.38 32.02
C LEU A 5 -10.94 -15.58 30.86
N THR A 6 -11.59 -14.49 30.47
CA THR A 6 -12.19 -14.33 29.16
C THR A 6 -11.14 -14.68 28.12
N ALA A 7 -11.38 -15.74 27.35
CA ALA A 7 -10.75 -15.89 26.06
C ALA A 7 -11.12 -14.65 25.24
N CYS A 8 -10.23 -13.67 25.18
CA CYS A 8 -10.29 -12.62 24.18
C CYS A 8 -10.12 -13.33 22.84
N GLY A 9 -11.24 -13.62 22.17
CA GLY A 9 -11.25 -14.00 20.77
C GLY A 9 -10.38 -13.00 20.03
N ARG A 10 -9.32 -13.52 19.40
CA ARG A 10 -8.52 -12.76 18.46
C ARG A 10 -9.45 -12.37 17.31
N LEU A 11 -9.98 -11.15 17.33
CA LEU A 11 -10.24 -10.44 16.06
C LEU A 11 -8.84 -10.18 15.49
N THR A 12 -8.28 -11.13 14.76
CA THR A 12 -7.04 -10.88 14.03
C THR A 12 -7.43 -10.12 12.77
N VAL A 13 -7.46 -8.79 12.92
CA VAL A 13 -7.22 -7.89 11.82
C VAL A 13 -5.70 -7.86 11.67
N MET A 14 -5.17 -8.14 10.48
CA MET A 14 -3.73 -8.06 10.29
C MET A 14 -3.26 -6.64 10.64
N PRO A 15 -2.31 -6.46 11.57
CA PRO A 15 -1.89 -5.13 11.97
C PRO A 15 -1.22 -4.42 10.78
N PRO A 16 -1.25 -3.08 10.76
CA PRO A 16 -0.43 -2.30 9.84
C PRO A 16 1.04 -2.74 9.91
N PRO A 17 1.78 -2.67 8.80
CA PRO A 17 3.20 -2.96 8.81
C PRO A 17 3.94 -1.99 9.74
N GLU A 18 5.00 -2.46 10.38
CA GLU A 18 5.79 -1.63 11.28
C GLU A 18 6.39 -0.40 10.57
N GLY A 19 6.29 0.75 11.23
CA GLY A 19 6.86 2.03 10.80
C GLY A 19 6.07 3.20 11.39
N GLU A 20 6.66 4.38 11.38
CA GLU A 20 6.01 5.62 11.79
C GLU A 20 5.40 6.32 10.57
N PRO A 21 4.19 6.91 10.66
CA PRO A 21 3.66 7.77 9.62
C PRO A 21 4.64 8.88 9.25
N VAL A 22 4.75 9.18 7.96
CA VAL A 22 5.72 10.15 7.46
C VAL A 22 5.14 11.05 6.36
N LEU A 23 5.50 12.33 6.40
CA LEU A 23 5.28 13.28 5.31
C LEU A 23 6.45 13.21 4.32
N LEU A 24 6.18 12.67 3.13
CA LEU A 24 7.15 12.56 2.05
C LEU A 24 7.01 13.71 1.06
N LYS A 25 8.12 14.25 0.58
CA LYS A 25 8.14 15.17 -0.56
C LYS A 25 8.02 14.37 -1.86
N THR A 26 7.63 15.04 -2.95
CA THR A 26 7.61 14.43 -4.28
C THR A 26 8.96 13.82 -4.67
N SER A 27 10.08 14.42 -4.27
CA SER A 27 11.43 13.90 -4.52
C SER A 27 11.70 12.52 -3.91
N ASP A 28 11.03 12.24 -2.79
CA ASP A 28 11.19 11.00 -2.03
C ASP A 28 10.29 9.91 -2.65
N LEU A 29 9.15 10.31 -3.21
CA LEU A 29 8.20 9.43 -3.90
C LEU A 29 8.67 9.03 -5.30
N VAL A 30 9.33 9.93 -6.03
CA VAL A 30 9.83 9.68 -7.39
C VAL A 30 11.06 8.77 -7.33
N THR A 31 10.78 7.47 -7.33
CA THR A 31 11.71 6.36 -7.28
C THR A 31 11.00 5.07 -7.70
N THR A 32 11.75 3.98 -7.78
CA THR A 32 11.19 2.63 -7.83
C THR A 32 10.92 2.13 -6.40
N TRP A 33 9.72 1.61 -6.21
CA TRP A 33 9.27 0.92 -5.02
C TRP A 33 9.14 -0.57 -5.34
N THR A 34 9.54 -1.43 -4.41
CA THR A 34 9.56 -2.88 -4.60
C THR A 34 8.80 -3.60 -3.49
N ASP A 35 7.92 -4.53 -3.85
CA ASP A 35 7.23 -5.41 -2.90
C ASP A 35 8.06 -6.64 -2.54
N ALA A 36 7.51 -7.54 -1.72
CA ALA A 36 8.21 -8.73 -1.25
C ALA A 36 8.38 -9.82 -2.33
N ASP A 37 7.61 -9.74 -3.42
CA ASP A 37 7.55 -10.72 -4.50
C ASP A 37 8.25 -10.20 -5.78
N ASP A 38 9.18 -9.25 -5.61
CA ASP A 38 9.92 -8.54 -6.68
C ASP A 38 9.05 -7.71 -7.64
N GLY A 39 7.78 -7.45 -7.28
CA GLY A 39 6.91 -6.52 -8.00
C GLY A 39 7.40 -5.09 -7.84
N THR A 40 7.28 -4.28 -8.90
CA THR A 40 7.83 -2.91 -8.92
C THR A 40 6.81 -1.87 -9.31
N LEU A 41 6.89 -0.69 -8.66
CA LEU A 41 6.17 0.52 -9.02
C LEU A 41 7.17 1.67 -9.12
N THR A 42 7.39 2.16 -10.34
CA THR A 42 8.27 3.30 -10.59
C THR A 42 7.45 4.56 -10.80
N LEU A 43 7.46 5.45 -9.81
CA LEU A 43 6.79 6.75 -9.89
C LEU A 43 7.70 7.78 -10.54
N LYS A 44 7.21 8.47 -11.57
CA LYS A 44 7.97 9.48 -12.31
C LYS A 44 7.55 10.89 -11.92
N LYS A 45 8.46 11.84 -12.10
CA LYS A 45 8.26 13.26 -11.74
C LYS A 45 7.13 13.94 -12.52
N ASP A 46 6.81 13.43 -13.71
CA ASP A 46 5.76 13.94 -14.59
C ASP A 46 4.34 13.51 -14.17
N GLY A 47 4.20 12.77 -13.07
CA GLY A 47 2.91 12.28 -12.59
C GLY A 47 2.48 10.95 -13.21
N THR A 48 3.34 10.30 -14.01
CA THR A 48 3.09 8.96 -14.55
C THR A 48 3.83 7.87 -13.77
N PHE A 49 3.42 6.61 -13.93
CA PHE A 49 4.13 5.46 -13.37
C PHE A 49 4.26 4.31 -14.39
N VAL A 50 5.17 3.40 -14.06
CA VAL A 50 5.26 2.06 -14.68
C VAL A 50 5.25 1.05 -13.55
N ALA A 51 4.41 0.02 -13.67
CA ALA A 51 4.31 -1.08 -12.72
C ALA A 51 4.57 -2.42 -13.41
N ASP A 52 5.24 -3.33 -12.71
CA ASP A 52 5.39 -4.72 -13.11
C ASP A 52 5.09 -5.64 -11.92
N LYS A 53 4.02 -6.44 -12.03
CA LYS A 53 3.54 -7.39 -11.02
C LYS A 53 3.45 -6.81 -9.61
N VAL A 54 3.21 -5.50 -9.49
CA VAL A 54 3.15 -4.86 -8.19
C VAL A 54 1.90 -5.34 -7.46
N CYS A 55 2.03 -5.61 -6.16
CA CYS A 55 0.85 -5.79 -5.32
C CYS A 55 -0.02 -4.53 -5.38
N VAL A 56 -1.34 -4.72 -5.45
CA VAL A 56 -2.34 -3.65 -5.43
C VAL A 56 -3.47 -4.06 -4.50
N ALA A 57 -3.87 -3.15 -3.62
CA ALA A 57 -5.09 -3.31 -2.83
C ALA A 57 -6.26 -2.74 -3.62
N VAL A 58 -7.29 -3.57 -3.84
CA VAL A 58 -8.59 -3.14 -4.35
C VAL A 58 -9.60 -3.63 -3.33
N GLY A 59 -10.17 -2.72 -2.55
CA GLY A 59 -11.03 -3.05 -1.41
C GLY A 59 -11.99 -4.24 -1.66
N TRP A 60 -12.06 -5.14 -0.69
CA TRP A 60 -12.83 -6.39 -0.69
C TRP A 60 -12.33 -7.51 -1.61
N TYR A 61 -11.17 -7.35 -2.28
CA TYR A 61 -10.52 -8.42 -3.04
C TYR A 61 -9.17 -8.82 -2.42
N ASP A 62 -8.81 -10.08 -2.65
CA ASP A 62 -7.48 -10.61 -2.38
C ASP A 62 -6.40 -9.80 -3.12
N SER A 63 -5.13 -10.01 -2.73
CA SER A 63 -4.00 -9.32 -3.33
C SER A 63 -3.97 -9.56 -4.84
N LEU A 64 -3.98 -8.48 -5.62
CA LEU A 64 -3.83 -8.55 -7.07
C LEU A 64 -2.43 -8.05 -7.45
N ALA A 65 -1.77 -8.80 -8.34
CA ALA A 65 -0.51 -8.38 -8.94
C ALA A 65 -0.80 -7.75 -10.30
N TRP A 66 -0.54 -6.45 -10.45
CA TRP A 66 -0.82 -5.71 -11.68
C TRP A 66 0.46 -5.23 -12.36
N SER A 67 0.46 -5.28 -13.69
CA SER A 67 1.46 -4.65 -14.54
C SER A 67 0.78 -3.62 -15.43
N GLY A 68 1.46 -2.53 -15.74
CA GLY A 68 0.92 -1.50 -16.63
C GLY A 68 1.50 -0.12 -16.42
N THR A 69 0.89 0.86 -17.08
CA THR A 69 1.19 2.28 -16.93
C THR A 69 -0.01 3.01 -16.39
N GLY A 70 0.21 4.24 -15.93
CA GLY A 70 -0.86 5.09 -15.49
C GLY A 70 -0.39 6.41 -14.93
N THR A 71 -1.28 7.05 -14.18
CA THR A 71 -1.01 8.29 -13.45
C THR A 71 -1.02 8.05 -11.96
N TRP A 72 -0.25 8.86 -11.23
CA TRP A 72 -0.22 8.82 -9.77
C TRP A 72 -0.44 10.20 -9.20
N SER A 73 -0.97 10.25 -7.99
CA SER A 73 -1.22 11.48 -7.25
C SER A 73 -0.72 11.35 -5.81
N ARG A 74 -0.36 12.49 -5.22
CA ARG A 74 0.06 12.59 -3.83
C ARG A 74 -1.04 13.28 -3.02
N GLY A 75 -1.48 12.63 -1.96
CA GLY A 75 -2.27 13.22 -0.89
C GLY A 75 -1.46 13.33 0.41
N SER A 76 -2.00 14.05 1.39
CA SER A 76 -1.46 14.00 2.77
C SER A 76 -2.50 14.50 3.77
N ASN A 77 -2.41 14.00 5.00
CA ASN A 77 -2.99 14.65 6.17
C ASN A 77 -1.87 15.40 6.95
N LYS A 78 -2.07 15.73 8.23
CA LYS A 78 -1.09 16.46 9.04
C LYS A 78 0.20 15.66 9.34
N GLU A 79 0.17 14.35 9.23
CA GLU A 79 1.22 13.45 9.74
C GLU A 79 1.71 12.45 8.68
N GLN A 80 0.91 12.20 7.64
CA GLN A 80 1.12 11.09 6.71
C GLN A 80 0.86 11.50 5.27
N SER A 81 1.72 11.03 4.36
CA SER A 81 1.49 11.10 2.91
C SER A 81 0.75 9.87 2.38
N PHE A 82 -0.01 10.08 1.32
CA PHE A 82 -0.73 9.04 0.59
C PHE A 82 -0.35 9.07 -0.89
N VAL A 83 -0.31 7.90 -1.53
CA VAL A 83 -0.05 7.75 -2.96
C VAL A 83 -1.22 7.00 -3.60
N GLY A 84 -1.98 7.70 -4.44
CA GLY A 84 -2.99 7.08 -5.29
C GLY A 84 -2.42 6.74 -6.66
N VAL A 85 -2.80 5.59 -7.22
CA VAL A 85 -2.45 5.18 -8.58
C VAL A 85 -3.71 4.91 -9.40
N THR A 86 -3.67 5.23 -10.68
CA THR A 86 -4.75 4.97 -11.63
C THR A 86 -4.12 4.41 -12.91
N PHE A 87 -4.38 3.13 -13.18
CA PHE A 87 -3.88 2.43 -14.36
C PHE A 87 -4.62 2.92 -15.61
N ASP A 88 -3.91 3.01 -16.74
CA ASP A 88 -4.48 3.41 -18.04
C ASP A 88 -5.38 2.32 -18.63
N VAL A 89 -5.07 1.06 -18.33
CA VAL A 89 -5.84 -0.10 -18.75
C VAL A 89 -6.93 -0.39 -17.71
N ASP A 90 -8.11 -0.77 -18.20
CA ASP A 90 -9.16 -1.28 -17.32
C ASP A 90 -8.78 -2.68 -16.82
N HIS A 91 -9.08 -2.92 -15.56
CA HIS A 91 -8.85 -4.19 -14.87
C HIS A 91 -10.23 -4.83 -14.61
N PRO A 92 -10.82 -5.53 -15.61
CA PRO A 92 -12.21 -5.99 -15.56
C PRO A 92 -12.48 -6.92 -14.36
N GLU A 93 -11.46 -7.60 -13.85
CA GLU A 93 -11.51 -8.41 -12.62
C GLU A 93 -12.00 -7.63 -11.40
N THR A 94 -11.81 -6.30 -11.36
CA THR A 94 -12.24 -5.45 -10.24
C THR A 94 -13.67 -4.95 -10.36
N ARG A 95 -14.28 -5.14 -11.54
CA ARG A 95 -15.60 -4.61 -11.91
C ARG A 95 -15.65 -3.07 -11.78
N GLY A 96 -14.60 -2.40 -12.26
CA GLY A 96 -14.50 -0.94 -12.30
C GLY A 96 -14.11 -0.28 -10.96
N ARG A 97 -13.56 -1.06 -10.01
CA ARG A 97 -13.00 -0.50 -8.78
C ARG A 97 -11.57 -0.02 -8.99
N THR A 98 -11.24 1.09 -8.35
CA THR A 98 -9.90 1.67 -8.37
C THR A 98 -9.05 1.13 -7.22
N PRO A 99 -7.73 1.11 -7.38
CA PRO A 99 -6.80 0.84 -6.27
C PRO A 99 -7.03 1.76 -5.08
N ASP A 100 -6.88 1.21 -3.88
CA ASP A 100 -6.80 1.99 -2.66
C ASP A 100 -5.46 2.76 -2.60
N PRO A 101 -5.45 3.98 -2.04
CA PRO A 101 -4.22 4.75 -1.92
C PRO A 101 -3.27 4.11 -0.91
N TYR A 102 -1.98 4.07 -1.24
CA TYR A 102 -0.94 3.65 -0.31
C TYR A 102 -0.69 4.71 0.75
N SER A 103 -0.57 4.27 1.99
CA SER A 103 -0.15 5.08 3.13
C SER A 103 1.37 5.03 3.30
N ALA A 104 2.00 6.19 3.52
CA ALA A 104 3.45 6.27 3.70
C ALA A 104 3.86 5.99 5.16
N LEU A 105 4.88 5.16 5.35
CA LEU A 105 5.56 4.93 6.62
C LEU A 105 7.08 5.04 6.45
N LYS A 106 7.78 5.28 7.55
CA LYS A 106 9.24 5.21 7.65
C LYS A 106 9.64 4.25 8.76
N LYS A 107 10.59 3.36 8.49
CA LYS A 107 11.23 2.48 9.48
C LYS A 107 12.73 2.56 9.31
N GLY A 108 13.41 3.27 10.20
CA GLY A 108 14.85 3.55 10.05
C GLY A 108 15.11 4.30 8.75
N GLU A 109 15.96 3.74 7.90
CA GLU A 109 16.30 4.30 6.57
C GLU A 109 15.40 3.77 5.45
N THR A 110 14.43 2.92 5.75
CA THR A 110 13.50 2.37 4.76
C THR A 110 12.19 3.14 4.76
N LEU A 111 11.78 3.60 3.58
CA LEU A 111 10.45 4.12 3.33
C LEU A 111 9.53 2.98 2.89
N LYS A 112 8.26 3.06 3.28
CA LYS A 112 7.24 2.11 2.88
C LYS A 112 6.01 2.83 2.34
N LEU A 113 5.42 2.26 1.31
CA LEU A 113 4.06 2.53 0.86
C LEU A 113 3.25 1.27 1.16
N TRP A 114 2.10 1.38 1.81
CA TRP A 114 1.30 0.20 2.13
C TRP A 114 -0.20 0.43 2.03
N ALA A 115 -0.93 -0.65 1.76
CA ALA A 115 -2.39 -0.68 1.82
C ALA A 115 -2.85 -2.03 2.39
N ALA A 116 -3.94 -2.01 3.14
CA ALA A 116 -4.60 -3.23 3.60
C ALA A 116 -5.30 -3.90 2.41
N ILE A 117 -5.17 -5.22 2.30
CA ILE A 117 -5.80 -6.00 1.23
C ILE A 117 -7.08 -6.63 1.77
N GLY A 118 -8.09 -6.74 0.91
CA GLY A 118 -9.31 -7.47 1.22
C GLY A 118 -10.19 -6.80 2.27
N ASP A 119 -11.03 -7.63 2.88
CA ASP A 119 -11.91 -7.24 3.97
C ASP A 119 -11.08 -7.12 5.27
N PRO A 120 -11.14 -5.99 6.01
CA PRO A 120 -10.42 -5.82 7.26
C PRO A 120 -10.81 -6.85 8.34
N ASP A 121 -11.97 -7.50 8.24
CA ASP A 121 -12.36 -8.58 9.15
C ASP A 121 -11.64 -9.91 8.85
N ASN A 122 -10.87 -9.98 7.76
CA ASN A 122 -10.09 -11.14 7.34
C ASN A 122 -8.58 -10.91 7.50
N ASP A 123 -7.83 -11.99 7.72
CA ASP A 123 -6.38 -12.02 7.94
C ASP A 123 -5.55 -11.89 6.63
N TYR A 124 -5.95 -11.00 5.71
CA TYR A 124 -5.24 -10.82 4.45
C TYR A 124 -3.89 -10.10 4.62
N PRO A 125 -2.85 -10.49 3.86
CA PRO A 125 -1.55 -9.81 3.88
C PRO A 125 -1.67 -8.35 3.46
N ASN A 126 -0.93 -7.44 4.09
CA ASN A 126 -0.82 -6.07 3.59
C ASN A 126 -0.03 -6.05 2.27
N CYS A 127 -0.43 -5.20 1.32
CA CYS A 127 0.43 -4.83 0.21
C CYS A 127 1.44 -3.81 0.75
N VAL A 128 2.73 -4.11 0.64
CA VAL A 128 3.81 -3.26 1.16
C VAL A 128 4.89 -3.12 0.09
N LEU A 129 5.11 -1.89 -0.34
CA LEU A 129 6.20 -1.50 -1.25
C LEU A 129 7.27 -0.78 -0.43
N THR A 130 8.53 -1.01 -0.76
CA THR A 130 9.67 -0.44 -0.04
C THR A 130 10.61 0.33 -0.97
N SER A 131 11.24 1.36 -0.43
CA SER A 131 12.36 2.05 -1.06
C SER A 131 13.32 2.57 0.02
N GLN A 132 14.54 2.90 -0.36
CA GLN A 132 15.49 3.53 0.57
C GLN A 132 15.20 5.04 0.67
N ALA A 133 15.25 5.56 1.89
CA ALA A 133 15.23 7.01 2.11
C ALA A 133 16.47 7.63 1.46
N LYS A 134 16.28 8.79 0.82
CA LYS A 134 17.36 9.59 0.22
C LYS A 134 17.92 10.59 1.23
#